data_AF-A0A8J2P5L4-F1
#
_entry.id   AF-A0A8J2P5L4-F1
#
_cell.length_a   1.000
_cell.length_b   1.000
_cell.length_c   1.000
_cell.angle_alpha   90.00
_cell.angle_beta   90.00
_cell.angle_gamma   90.00
#
_symmetry.space_group_name_H-M   'P 1'
#
loop_
_entity.id
_entity.type
_entity.pdbx_description
1 polymer ?
#
loop_
_entity_poly.entity_id
_entity_poly.type
_entity_poly.pdbx_seq_one_letter_code
_entity_poly.pdbx_strand_id
1 'polypeptide(L)'
;SSKVKESDILVLPLDVTNFESHESALKTVLDNYGKLDIFLSNAGQSQGIILHCLKALHGYFDSLRMETYGKKIDVTLICPGPVATPIFEKGVTKTPGKLSTIKVDGIPTMTSERCAHLALVSVANKLNESWVAKIPFVPLAYLVTYFPVLSESVIKIVISRMNCDIVTFLYSRYGKQPDAEYKGKVVWITGASSGIGEAIAKELAKIGAKVVLSARRTEELERVKKECLSNSQLKEHDILVLPLDVTKLEAHEAAFQTVLKHFGKLDALLCNAGQPQAGKFTEIEMQVDKHIFDINVFAVVNMSRVVVKYFLEKGGGQVAVVSSLSGKMPSPLLAPYTGSKHAIHGYFHTLRMETFGKNIGVSIICPGPVDTPIFEKAVTNKAGEMATLPFPEGLKMMTPERCAYLTLLTMTNRISESWLAPLPIIPFTYMSIYCPGLSYLFLKFFGHKFVKQSMDQFVKTNKKD
;
A
#
# COMPACT_ATOMS: atom_id res chain seq x y z
N SER A 1 21.79 -42.45 -40.08
CA SER A 1 22.23 -42.64 -41.47
C SER A 1 21.08 -43.22 -42.30
N SER A 2 20.33 -42.33 -42.94
CA SER A 2 19.61 -42.59 -44.19
C SER A 2 19.61 -41.24 -44.90
N LYS A 3 20.06 -41.18 -46.15
CA LYS A 3 20.03 -39.92 -46.92
C LYS A 3 18.55 -39.65 -47.22
N VAL A 4 17.96 -38.67 -46.54
CA VAL A 4 16.64 -38.12 -46.90
C VAL A 4 16.72 -37.71 -48.37
N LYS A 5 15.83 -38.24 -49.21
CA LYS A 5 15.77 -37.81 -50.62
C LYS A 5 15.02 -36.47 -50.67
N GLU A 6 15.37 -35.61 -51.60
CA GLU A 6 14.73 -34.29 -51.74
C GLU A 6 13.21 -34.41 -52.00
N SER A 7 12.77 -35.53 -52.58
CA SER A 7 11.36 -35.92 -52.74
C SER A 7 10.59 -36.18 -51.44
N ASP A 8 11.29 -36.38 -50.32
CA ASP A 8 10.71 -36.68 -49.00
C ASP A 8 10.48 -35.40 -48.18
N ILE A 9 10.86 -34.23 -48.72
CA ILE A 9 10.76 -32.93 -48.06
C ILE A 9 9.71 -32.09 -48.78
N LEU A 10 8.56 -31.87 -48.13
CA LEU A 10 7.55 -30.95 -48.61
C LEU A 10 7.78 -29.55 -48.03
N VAL A 11 8.06 -28.58 -48.88
CA VAL A 11 8.21 -27.16 -48.51
C VAL A 11 6.97 -26.40 -48.94
N LEU A 12 6.23 -25.83 -47.97
CA LEU A 12 5.04 -25.03 -48.22
C LEU A 12 5.28 -23.58 -47.79
N PRO A 13 5.00 -22.58 -48.65
CA PRO A 13 5.07 -21.18 -48.25
C PRO A 13 3.93 -20.86 -47.29
N LEU A 14 4.26 -20.29 -46.14
CA LEU A 14 3.31 -19.87 -45.13
C LEU A 14 3.40 -18.37 -44.93
N ASP A 15 2.27 -17.69 -45.04
CA ASP A 15 2.16 -16.28 -44.68
C ASP A 15 1.67 -16.20 -43.23
N VAL A 16 2.59 -15.80 -42.34
CA VAL A 16 2.32 -15.66 -40.90
C VAL A 16 1.23 -14.64 -40.57
N THR A 17 0.82 -13.81 -41.53
CA THR A 17 -0.25 -12.82 -41.39
C THR A 17 -1.59 -13.26 -41.99
N ASN A 18 -1.64 -14.40 -42.70
CA ASN A 18 -2.84 -14.91 -43.36
C ASN A 18 -3.16 -16.34 -42.91
N PHE A 19 -4.18 -16.50 -42.06
CA PHE A 19 -4.59 -17.78 -41.48
C PHE A 19 -5.12 -18.79 -42.50
N GLU A 20 -5.70 -18.36 -43.62
CA GLU A 20 -6.17 -19.26 -44.69
C GLU A 20 -5.00 -19.99 -45.37
N SER A 21 -3.81 -19.37 -45.40
CA SER A 21 -2.59 -19.99 -45.93
C SER A 21 -2.13 -21.17 -45.08
N HIS A 22 -2.30 -21.09 -43.75
CA HIS A 22 -1.97 -22.17 -42.83
C HIS A 22 -2.93 -23.36 -42.96
N GLU A 23 -4.24 -23.09 -43.10
CA GLU A 23 -5.25 -24.12 -43.25
C GLU A 23 -5.09 -24.89 -44.59
N SER A 24 -4.84 -24.16 -45.68
CA SER A 24 -4.55 -24.74 -46.99
C SER A 24 -3.30 -25.63 -46.99
N ALA A 25 -2.24 -25.17 -46.32
CA ALA A 25 -1.01 -25.95 -46.15
C ALA A 25 -1.24 -27.22 -45.34
N LEU A 26 -1.95 -27.12 -44.20
CA LEU A 26 -2.31 -28.27 -43.36
C LEU A 26 -3.11 -29.31 -44.13
N LYS A 27 -4.13 -28.87 -44.89
CA LYS A 27 -4.95 -29.74 -45.73
C LYS A 27 -4.09 -30.46 -46.78
N THR A 28 -3.20 -29.72 -47.45
CA THR A 28 -2.29 -30.29 -48.45
C THR A 28 -1.38 -31.37 -47.86
N VAL A 29 -0.87 -31.20 -46.63
CA VAL A 29 -0.04 -32.23 -45.99
C VAL A 29 -0.86 -33.46 -45.60
N LEU A 30 -2.03 -33.24 -45.00
CA LEU A 30 -2.91 -34.33 -44.57
C LEU A 30 -3.41 -35.15 -45.76
N ASP A 31 -3.75 -34.51 -46.87
CA ASP A 31 -4.23 -35.18 -48.09
C ASP A 31 -3.13 -36.02 -48.77
N ASN A 32 -1.87 -35.57 -48.73
CA ASN A 32 -0.76 -36.27 -49.39
C ASN A 32 -0.12 -37.38 -48.53
N TYR A 33 -0.05 -37.21 -47.22
CA TYR A 33 0.73 -38.10 -46.34
C TYR A 33 -0.11 -38.80 -45.26
N GLY A 34 -1.39 -38.43 -45.10
CA GLY A 34 -2.31 -39.03 -44.11
C GLY A 34 -1.94 -38.74 -42.64
N LYS A 35 -0.79 -38.12 -42.38
CA LYS A 35 -0.25 -37.78 -41.07
C LYS A 35 0.74 -36.62 -41.22
N LEU A 36 0.70 -35.67 -40.29
CA LEU A 36 1.68 -34.60 -40.16
C LEU A 36 2.39 -34.77 -38.82
N ASP A 37 3.69 -35.06 -38.84
CA ASP A 37 4.45 -35.35 -37.62
C ASP A 37 5.12 -34.09 -37.00
N ILE A 38 5.54 -33.11 -37.81
CA ILE A 38 6.21 -31.89 -37.34
C ILE A 38 5.81 -30.69 -38.20
N PHE A 39 5.34 -29.62 -37.58
CA PHE A 39 5.06 -28.34 -38.23
C PHE A 39 6.01 -27.26 -37.68
N LEU A 40 6.78 -26.60 -38.55
CA LEU A 40 7.73 -25.55 -38.18
C LEU A 40 7.34 -24.23 -38.87
N SER A 41 6.95 -23.22 -38.10
CA SER A 41 6.71 -21.86 -38.58
C SER A 41 7.79 -20.92 -38.06
N ASN A 42 8.33 -20.06 -38.92
CA ASN A 42 9.43 -19.15 -38.61
C ASN A 42 8.96 -17.70 -38.69
N ALA A 43 8.76 -17.03 -37.54
CA ALA A 43 8.37 -15.63 -37.49
C ALA A 43 9.61 -14.73 -37.41
N GLY A 44 9.94 -14.05 -38.50
CA GLY A 44 11.00 -13.04 -38.52
C GLY A 44 10.51 -11.67 -38.02
N GLN A 45 11.36 -11.01 -37.22
CA GLN A 45 11.52 -9.54 -37.03
C GLN A 45 11.13 -8.90 -35.67
N SER A 46 12.16 -8.23 -35.11
CA SER A 46 12.22 -7.07 -34.18
C SER A 46 11.51 -7.12 -32.80
N GLN A 47 12.26 -6.72 -31.75
CA GLN A 47 11.97 -6.89 -30.32
C GLN A 47 10.61 -6.37 -29.81
N GLY A 48 9.95 -5.41 -30.49
CA GLY A 48 8.65 -4.86 -30.05
C GLY A 48 7.43 -5.60 -30.58
N ILE A 49 7.52 -6.17 -31.79
CA ILE A 49 6.42 -6.88 -32.46
C ILE A 49 6.33 -8.33 -31.95
N ILE A 50 7.47 -8.89 -31.53
CA ILE A 50 7.59 -10.27 -31.03
C ILE A 50 6.64 -10.55 -29.87
N LEU A 51 6.46 -9.64 -28.89
CA LEU A 51 5.61 -9.94 -27.74
C LEU A 51 4.12 -10.03 -28.09
N HIS A 52 3.64 -9.18 -29.02
CA HIS A 52 2.26 -9.21 -29.50
C HIS A 52 2.03 -10.39 -30.45
N CYS A 53 2.95 -10.67 -31.36
CA CYS A 53 2.89 -11.85 -32.22
C CYS A 53 2.98 -13.15 -31.43
N LEU A 54 3.84 -13.23 -30.41
CA LEU A 54 3.93 -14.39 -29.53
C LEU A 54 2.61 -14.61 -28.79
N LYS A 55 1.98 -13.57 -28.23
CA LYS A 55 0.67 -13.71 -27.59
C LYS A 55 -0.43 -14.17 -28.56
N ALA A 56 -0.43 -13.64 -29.78
CA ALA A 56 -1.39 -14.04 -30.82
C ALA A 56 -1.17 -15.49 -31.28
N LEU A 57 0.08 -15.89 -31.51
CA LEU A 57 0.45 -17.27 -31.85
C LEU A 57 0.13 -18.24 -30.71
N HIS A 58 0.43 -17.86 -29.46
CA HIS A 58 0.09 -18.66 -28.28
C HIS A 58 -1.43 -18.91 -28.22
N GLY A 59 -2.24 -17.86 -28.40
CA GLY A 59 -3.70 -17.98 -28.46
C GLY A 59 -4.22 -18.84 -29.61
N TYR A 60 -3.60 -18.75 -30.79
CA TYR A 60 -3.94 -19.58 -31.96
C TYR A 60 -3.62 -21.06 -31.72
N PHE A 61 -2.41 -21.38 -31.24
CA PHE A 61 -2.00 -22.77 -31.00
C PHE A 61 -2.73 -23.43 -29.82
N ASP A 62 -3.09 -22.67 -28.77
CA ASP A 62 -3.93 -23.19 -27.70
C ASP A 62 -5.36 -23.49 -28.18
N SER A 63 -5.88 -22.67 -29.10
CA SER A 63 -7.18 -22.92 -29.73
C SER A 63 -7.13 -24.19 -30.61
N LEU A 64 -6.07 -24.37 -31.41
CA LEU A 64 -5.85 -25.58 -32.20
C LEU A 64 -5.74 -26.83 -31.32
N ARG A 65 -5.06 -26.74 -30.17
CA ARG A 65 -4.96 -27.85 -29.20
C ARG A 65 -6.32 -28.28 -28.68
N MET A 66 -7.18 -27.32 -28.34
CA MET A 66 -8.54 -27.59 -27.88
C MET A 66 -9.37 -28.32 -28.94
N GLU A 67 -9.25 -27.92 -30.21
CA GLU A 67 -9.95 -28.61 -31.33
C GLU A 67 -9.42 -30.02 -31.60
N THR A 68 -8.13 -30.25 -31.36
CA THR A 68 -7.49 -31.56 -31.57
C THR A 68 -7.59 -32.47 -30.34
N TYR A 69 -8.16 -32.01 -29.23
CA TYR A 69 -8.23 -32.74 -27.97
C TYR A 69 -9.04 -34.04 -28.15
N GLY A 70 -8.40 -35.20 -27.91
CA GLY A 70 -8.97 -36.53 -28.16
C GLY A 70 -8.54 -37.20 -29.47
N LYS A 71 -7.83 -36.50 -30.36
CA LYS A 71 -7.13 -37.07 -31.53
C LYS A 71 -5.66 -37.37 -31.17
N LYS A 72 -5.02 -38.35 -31.81
CA LYS A 72 -3.58 -38.69 -31.60
C LYS A 72 -2.62 -37.67 -32.23
N ILE A 73 -2.91 -36.38 -32.09
CA ILE A 73 -2.14 -35.28 -32.68
C ILE A 73 -1.56 -34.46 -31.51
N ASP A 74 -0.24 -34.42 -31.41
CA ASP A 74 0.48 -33.66 -30.39
C ASP A 74 1.00 -32.33 -31.00
N VAL A 75 0.72 -31.21 -30.35
CA VAL A 75 1.10 -29.86 -30.84
C VAL A 75 2.12 -29.22 -29.89
N THR A 76 3.38 -29.16 -30.32
CA THR A 76 4.47 -28.50 -29.58
C THR A 76 4.74 -27.10 -30.12
N LEU A 77 4.64 -26.08 -29.26
CA LEU A 77 5.02 -24.71 -29.58
C LEU A 77 6.49 -24.48 -29.23
N ILE A 78 7.27 -23.99 -30.21
CA ILE A 78 8.70 -23.72 -30.05
C ILE A 78 8.93 -22.21 -30.15
N CYS A 79 9.45 -21.63 -29.06
CA CYS A 79 9.72 -20.20 -28.94
C CYS A 79 11.24 -19.98 -28.93
N PRO A 80 11.88 -19.81 -30.11
CA PRO A 80 13.31 -19.55 -30.18
C PRO A 80 13.63 -18.13 -29.72
N GLY A 81 14.68 -17.98 -28.91
CA GLY A 81 15.31 -16.69 -28.62
C GLY A 81 16.28 -16.25 -29.74
N PRO A 82 17.28 -15.40 -29.45
CA PRO A 82 18.28 -15.01 -30.45
C PRO A 82 19.10 -16.21 -30.96
N VAL A 83 18.89 -16.59 -32.23
CA VAL A 83 19.61 -17.67 -32.92
C VAL A 83 20.46 -17.09 -34.05
N ALA A 84 21.72 -17.53 -34.13
CA ALA A 84 22.64 -17.17 -35.21
C ALA A 84 22.16 -17.80 -36.52
N THR A 85 21.36 -17.05 -37.28
CA THR A 85 20.80 -17.41 -38.59
C THR A 85 21.18 -16.34 -39.63
N PRO A 86 21.25 -16.68 -40.92
CA PRO A 86 21.45 -15.70 -42.00
C PRO A 86 20.33 -14.63 -42.10
N ILE A 87 19.21 -14.84 -41.42
CA ILE A 87 18.08 -13.90 -41.34
C ILE A 87 18.48 -12.62 -40.60
N PHE A 88 19.37 -12.69 -39.61
CA PHE A 88 19.93 -11.50 -38.95
C PHE A 88 20.96 -10.77 -39.82
N GLU A 89 21.60 -11.47 -40.76
CA GLU A 89 22.50 -10.88 -41.76
C GLU A 89 21.76 -10.22 -42.93
N LYS A 90 20.45 -10.46 -43.07
CA LYS A 90 19.61 -9.97 -44.17
C LYS A 90 18.33 -9.29 -43.67
N GLY A 91 18.47 -8.42 -42.68
CA GLY A 91 17.36 -7.60 -42.18
C GLY A 91 16.90 -6.56 -43.22
N VAL A 92 15.58 -6.46 -43.42
CA VAL A 92 14.97 -5.43 -44.29
C VAL A 92 15.00 -4.10 -43.54
N THR A 93 15.67 -3.10 -44.12
CA THR A 93 15.63 -1.72 -43.60
C THR A 93 14.30 -1.04 -44.00
N LYS A 94 14.01 0.16 -43.47
CA LYS A 94 12.78 0.95 -43.74
C LYS A 94 12.51 1.24 -45.23
N THR A 95 13.39 0.83 -46.15
CA THR A 95 13.24 0.99 -47.59
C THR A 95 13.13 -0.39 -48.26
N PRO A 96 12.02 -0.72 -48.96
CA PRO A 96 11.87 -1.99 -49.64
C PRO A 96 13.01 -2.20 -50.66
N GLY A 97 13.69 -3.35 -50.60
CA GLY A 97 14.67 -3.78 -51.60
C GLY A 97 16.17 -3.54 -51.30
N LYS A 98 16.55 -2.96 -50.16
CA LYS A 98 17.96 -2.91 -49.72
C LYS A 98 18.21 -3.77 -48.48
N LEU A 99 18.97 -4.85 -48.68
CA LEU A 99 19.48 -5.73 -47.64
C LEU A 99 20.73 -5.11 -47.00
N SER A 100 20.73 -4.91 -45.69
CA SER A 100 21.95 -4.59 -44.93
C SER A 100 22.06 -5.50 -43.71
N THR A 101 23.29 -5.94 -43.44
CA THR A 101 23.65 -6.85 -42.36
C THR A 101 23.44 -6.18 -41.00
N ILE A 102 22.49 -6.67 -40.20
CA ILE A 102 22.38 -6.26 -38.79
C ILE A 102 23.34 -7.15 -38.00
N LYS A 103 24.60 -6.72 -37.87
CA LYS A 103 25.48 -7.30 -36.84
C LYS A 103 25.03 -6.79 -35.48
N VAL A 104 24.36 -7.64 -34.71
CA VAL A 104 24.03 -7.35 -33.32
C VAL A 104 25.22 -7.74 -32.45
N ASP A 105 26.25 -6.90 -32.42
CA ASP A 105 27.43 -7.14 -31.59
C ASP A 105 27.05 -7.13 -30.10
N GLY A 106 27.42 -8.19 -29.37
CA GLY A 106 27.27 -8.29 -27.92
C GLY A 106 26.09 -9.10 -27.37
N ILE A 107 25.16 -9.60 -28.20
CA ILE A 107 24.06 -10.48 -27.74
C ILE A 107 24.49 -11.96 -27.80
N PRO A 108 24.43 -12.72 -26.69
CA PRO A 108 24.68 -14.15 -26.71
C PRO A 108 23.65 -14.91 -27.58
N THR A 109 24.06 -15.33 -28.77
CA THR A 109 23.21 -16.12 -29.69
C THR A 109 23.47 -17.62 -29.54
N MET A 110 22.41 -18.42 -29.78
CA MET A 110 22.51 -19.87 -29.91
C MET A 110 22.81 -20.24 -31.37
N THR A 111 23.56 -21.31 -31.62
CA THR A 111 23.77 -21.81 -32.99
C THR A 111 22.47 -22.38 -33.57
N SER A 112 22.28 -22.25 -34.89
CA SER A 112 21.11 -22.81 -35.58
C SER A 112 20.97 -24.31 -35.36
N GLU A 113 22.08 -25.06 -35.39
CA GLU A 113 22.11 -26.51 -35.13
C GLU A 113 21.65 -26.86 -33.72
N ARG A 114 22.09 -26.11 -32.71
CA ARG A 114 21.70 -26.36 -31.31
C ARG A 114 20.23 -26.02 -31.07
N CYS A 115 19.73 -24.95 -31.70
CA CYS A 115 18.32 -24.59 -31.63
C CYS A 115 17.44 -25.67 -32.28
N ALA A 116 17.82 -26.14 -33.47
CA ALA A 116 17.12 -27.20 -34.18
C ALA A 116 17.14 -28.53 -33.40
N HIS A 117 18.27 -28.88 -32.81
CA HIS A 117 18.36 -30.07 -31.95
C HIS A 117 17.42 -29.99 -30.74
N LEU A 118 17.41 -28.86 -30.01
CA LEU A 118 16.53 -28.69 -28.86
C LEU A 118 15.05 -28.65 -29.25
N ALA A 119 14.73 -28.05 -30.40
CA ALA A 119 13.40 -28.07 -30.99
C ALA A 119 12.92 -29.51 -31.26
N LEU A 120 13.77 -30.33 -31.88
CA LEU A 120 13.46 -31.74 -32.15
C LEU A 120 13.32 -32.56 -30.85
N VAL A 121 14.15 -32.30 -29.85
CA VAL A 121 14.02 -32.93 -28.52
C VAL A 121 12.67 -32.58 -27.89
N SER A 122 12.23 -31.32 -27.98
CA SER A 122 10.94 -30.87 -27.45
C SER A 122 9.76 -31.57 -28.13
N VAL A 123 9.79 -31.67 -29.46
CA VAL A 123 8.75 -32.35 -30.25
C VAL A 123 8.73 -33.85 -29.94
N ALA A 124 9.90 -34.50 -29.90
CA ALA A 124 10.00 -35.94 -29.63
C ALA A 124 9.48 -36.31 -28.23
N ASN A 125 9.61 -35.42 -27.25
CA ASN A 125 9.10 -35.61 -25.89
C ASN A 125 7.67 -35.06 -25.70
N LYS A 126 7.01 -34.63 -26.78
CA LYS A 126 5.63 -34.11 -26.76
C LYS A 126 5.45 -32.97 -25.76
N LEU A 127 6.44 -32.11 -25.64
CA LEU A 127 6.35 -30.95 -24.76
C LEU A 127 5.28 -30.00 -25.31
N ASN A 128 4.45 -29.43 -24.44
CA ASN A 128 3.47 -28.45 -24.86
C ASN A 128 4.19 -27.19 -25.37
N GLU A 129 5.13 -26.65 -24.62
CA GLU A 129 5.84 -25.44 -25.00
C GLU A 129 7.33 -25.58 -24.68
N SER A 130 8.18 -25.00 -25.52
CA SER A 130 9.63 -25.00 -25.28
C SER A 130 10.27 -23.68 -25.71
N TRP A 131 10.89 -23.02 -24.73
CA TRP A 131 11.69 -21.82 -24.93
C TRP A 131 13.15 -22.20 -25.15
N VAL A 132 13.69 -21.87 -26.32
CA VAL A 132 15.03 -22.31 -26.73
C VAL A 132 15.93 -21.09 -26.93
N ALA A 133 16.78 -20.78 -25.95
CA ALA A 133 17.73 -19.67 -26.03
C ALA A 133 18.97 -19.92 -25.17
N LYS A 134 20.04 -19.15 -25.40
CA LYS A 134 21.26 -19.19 -24.57
C LYS A 134 21.01 -18.50 -23.23
N ILE A 135 21.61 -18.98 -22.13
CA ILE A 135 21.53 -18.29 -20.83
C ILE A 135 22.15 -16.89 -20.97
N PRO A 136 21.51 -15.83 -20.44
CA PRO A 136 20.38 -15.83 -19.49
C PRO A 136 18.98 -15.62 -20.09
N PHE A 137 18.79 -15.73 -21.41
CA PHE A 137 17.53 -15.32 -22.06
C PHE A 137 16.32 -16.19 -21.70
N VAL A 138 16.49 -17.49 -21.46
CA VAL A 138 15.37 -18.36 -21.05
C VAL A 138 14.83 -17.95 -19.67
N PRO A 139 15.64 -17.89 -18.58
CA PRO A 139 15.16 -17.37 -17.29
C PRO A 139 14.56 -15.97 -17.38
N LEU A 140 15.13 -15.07 -18.18
CA LEU A 140 14.62 -13.71 -18.34
C LEU A 140 13.24 -13.68 -19.03
N ALA A 141 13.02 -14.51 -20.05
CA ALA A 141 11.72 -14.62 -20.73
C ALA A 141 10.65 -15.18 -19.79
N TYR A 142 10.99 -16.20 -18.98
CA TYR A 142 10.09 -16.70 -17.94
C TYR A 142 9.75 -15.62 -16.90
N LEU A 143 10.75 -14.85 -16.44
CA LEU A 143 10.52 -13.72 -15.53
C LEU A 143 9.60 -12.66 -16.15
N VAL A 144 9.90 -12.17 -17.36
CA VAL A 144 9.08 -11.12 -18.00
C VAL A 144 7.65 -11.58 -18.29
N THR A 145 7.44 -12.86 -18.60
CA THR A 145 6.12 -13.38 -19.00
C THR A 145 5.27 -13.75 -17.79
N TYR A 146 5.84 -14.44 -16.80
CA TYR A 146 5.05 -15.03 -15.70
C TYR A 146 5.18 -14.27 -14.37
N PHE A 147 6.25 -13.49 -14.14
CA PHE A 147 6.38 -12.66 -12.95
C PHE A 147 5.26 -11.60 -12.85
N PRO A 148 4.81 -10.92 -13.93
CA PRO A 148 3.70 -9.98 -13.83
C PRO A 148 2.40 -10.61 -13.35
N VAL A 149 2.04 -11.81 -13.82
CA VAL A 149 0.79 -12.49 -13.46
C VAL A 149 0.81 -13.04 -12.02
N LEU A 150 1.93 -13.66 -11.63
CA LEU A 150 2.14 -14.10 -10.24
C LEU A 150 2.21 -12.90 -9.29
N SER A 151 2.88 -11.82 -9.70
CA SER A 151 2.95 -10.58 -8.92
C SER A 151 1.58 -9.93 -8.78
N GLU A 152 0.73 -9.92 -9.80
CA GLU A 152 -0.58 -9.29 -9.74
C GLU A 152 -1.51 -9.99 -8.72
N SER A 153 -1.54 -11.32 -8.75
CA SER A 153 -2.34 -12.11 -7.81
C SER A 153 -1.84 -11.98 -6.37
N VAL A 154 -0.52 -12.02 -6.18
CA VAL A 154 0.12 -11.84 -4.87
C VAL A 154 -0.08 -10.41 -4.35
N ILE A 155 0.09 -9.40 -5.21
CA ILE A 155 -0.13 -7.98 -4.88
C ILE A 155 -1.60 -7.75 -4.49
N LYS A 156 -2.56 -8.31 -5.23
CA LYS A 156 -3.99 -8.24 -4.89
C LYS A 156 -4.27 -8.86 -3.52
N ILE A 157 -3.70 -10.04 -3.22
CA ILE A 157 -3.86 -10.70 -1.92
C ILE A 157 -3.23 -9.85 -0.80
N VAL A 158 -2.02 -9.33 -1.00
CA VAL A 158 -1.33 -8.48 -0.02
C VAL A 158 -2.13 -7.20 0.23
N ILE A 159 -2.48 -6.46 -0.82
CA ILE A 159 -3.27 -5.23 -0.74
C ILE A 159 -4.61 -5.50 -0.05
N SER A 160 -5.31 -6.59 -0.37
CA SER A 160 -6.61 -6.94 0.25
C SER A 160 -6.55 -7.10 1.77
N ARG A 161 -5.35 -7.39 2.31
CA ARG A 161 -5.10 -7.58 3.74
C ARG A 161 -4.47 -6.35 4.41
N MET A 162 -4.13 -5.31 3.65
CA MET A 162 -3.54 -4.09 4.20
C MET A 162 -4.61 -3.19 4.80
N ASN A 163 -4.45 -2.89 6.09
CA ASN A 163 -5.21 -1.86 6.81
C ASN A 163 -4.30 -0.71 7.29
N CYS A 164 -3.12 -0.60 6.68
CA CYS A 164 -2.15 0.47 6.90
C CYS A 164 -1.24 0.63 5.67
N ASP A 165 -0.37 1.64 5.70
CA ASP A 165 0.68 1.82 4.70
C ASP A 165 1.65 0.63 4.64
N ILE A 166 2.40 0.52 3.53
CA ILE A 166 3.27 -0.62 3.26
C ILE A 166 4.37 -0.79 4.31
N VAL A 167 4.94 0.31 4.81
CA VAL A 167 6.03 0.25 5.80
C VAL A 167 5.48 -0.31 7.11
N THR A 168 4.38 0.25 7.61
CA THR A 168 3.71 -0.25 8.81
C THR A 168 3.24 -1.69 8.65
N PHE A 169 2.73 -2.07 7.48
CA PHE A 169 2.36 -3.45 7.19
C PHE A 169 3.54 -4.42 7.29
N LEU A 170 4.70 -4.06 6.73
CA LEU A 170 5.91 -4.89 6.83
C LEU A 170 6.38 -5.02 8.29
N TYR A 171 6.39 -3.94 9.07
CA TYR A 171 6.69 -4.02 10.50
C TYR A 171 5.67 -4.85 11.28
N SER A 172 4.41 -4.90 10.85
CA SER A 172 3.40 -5.74 11.52
C SER A 172 3.69 -7.23 11.37
N ARG A 173 4.48 -7.60 10.35
CA ARG A 173 4.88 -8.98 10.05
C ARG A 173 6.26 -9.33 10.57
N TYR A 174 7.21 -8.41 10.48
CA TYR A 174 8.63 -8.68 10.68
C TYR A 174 9.29 -7.76 11.74
N GLY A 175 8.54 -6.79 12.25
CA GLY A 175 9.02 -5.83 13.24
C GLY A 175 8.96 -6.34 14.68
N LYS A 176 9.51 -5.54 15.60
CA LYS A 176 9.35 -5.74 17.03
C LYS A 176 7.89 -5.59 17.41
N GLN A 177 7.39 -6.50 18.24
CA GLN A 177 6.02 -6.45 18.75
C GLN A 177 5.93 -5.54 19.99
N PRO A 178 4.77 -4.90 20.25
CA PRO A 178 4.62 -3.95 21.35
C PRO A 178 4.97 -4.48 22.74
N ASP A 179 4.72 -5.76 23.00
CA ASP A 179 5.02 -6.43 24.25
C ASP A 179 6.51 -6.47 24.58
N ALA A 180 7.36 -6.61 23.58
CA ALA A 180 8.82 -6.62 23.74
C ALA A 180 9.40 -5.24 24.10
N GLU A 181 8.69 -4.15 23.80
CA GLU A 181 9.20 -2.78 24.01
C GLU A 181 8.54 -2.09 25.22
N TYR A 182 7.24 -2.27 25.44
CA TYR A 182 6.48 -1.47 26.41
C TYR A 182 6.24 -2.11 27.77
N LYS A 183 6.59 -3.39 27.96
CA LYS A 183 6.44 -4.04 29.27
C LYS A 183 7.25 -3.30 30.34
N GLY A 184 6.58 -2.84 31.40
CA GLY A 184 7.20 -2.07 32.50
C GLY A 184 7.62 -0.63 32.14
N LYS A 185 7.34 -0.15 30.92
CA LYS A 185 7.57 1.23 30.49
C LYS A 185 6.46 2.16 30.98
N VAL A 186 6.77 3.43 31.18
CA VAL A 186 5.80 4.46 31.57
C VAL A 186 5.39 5.23 30.32
N VAL A 187 4.11 5.14 29.96
CA VAL A 187 3.54 5.78 28.76
C VAL A 187 2.46 6.78 29.17
N TRP A 188 2.61 8.03 28.74
CA TRP A 188 1.61 9.07 28.97
C TRP A 188 0.74 9.31 27.74
N ILE A 189 -0.57 9.16 27.89
CA ILE A 189 -1.56 9.30 26.82
C ILE A 189 -2.48 10.49 27.11
N THR A 190 -2.52 11.45 26.18
CA THR A 190 -3.56 12.49 26.20
C THR A 190 -4.78 12.07 25.38
N GLY A 191 -5.98 12.47 25.79
CA GLY A 191 -7.22 12.02 25.15
C GLY A 191 -7.55 10.55 25.45
N ALA A 192 -7.20 10.07 26.65
CA ALA A 192 -7.33 8.66 27.03
C ALA A 192 -8.75 8.24 27.45
N SER A 193 -9.71 9.18 27.54
CA SER A 193 -11.06 8.93 28.06
C SER A 193 -12.03 8.22 27.09
N SER A 194 -11.65 8.04 25.83
CA SER A 194 -12.52 7.45 24.80
C SER A 194 -11.75 7.10 23.51
N GLY A 195 -12.35 6.26 22.67
CA GLY A 195 -11.90 6.02 21.29
C GLY A 195 -10.49 5.44 21.21
N ILE A 196 -9.65 5.98 20.31
CA ILE A 196 -8.29 5.47 20.06
C ILE A 196 -7.43 5.51 21.33
N GLY A 197 -7.49 6.61 22.10
CA GLY A 197 -6.68 6.77 23.31
C GLY A 197 -7.04 5.76 24.40
N GLU A 198 -8.34 5.48 24.58
CA GLU A 198 -8.82 4.42 25.48
C GLU A 198 -8.37 3.03 25.01
N ALA A 199 -8.51 2.72 23.72
CA ALA A 199 -8.07 1.44 23.17
C ALA A 199 -6.55 1.23 23.34
N ILE A 200 -5.74 2.28 23.14
CA ILE A 200 -4.30 2.23 23.36
C ILE A 200 -3.97 2.00 24.84
N ALA A 201 -4.67 2.67 25.76
CA ALA A 201 -4.49 2.46 27.19
C ALA A 201 -4.75 1.01 27.59
N LYS A 202 -5.83 0.41 27.09
CA LYS A 202 -6.18 -0.99 27.35
C LYS A 202 -5.14 -1.97 26.80
N GLU A 203 -4.65 -1.74 25.57
CA GLU A 203 -3.61 -2.60 24.98
C GLU A 203 -2.27 -2.49 25.73
N LEU A 204 -1.86 -1.28 26.12
CA LEU A 204 -0.68 -1.07 26.96
C LEU A 204 -0.82 -1.74 28.33
N ALA A 205 -2.01 -1.68 28.93
CA ALA A 205 -2.28 -2.34 30.20
C ALA A 205 -2.13 -3.86 30.09
N LYS A 206 -2.69 -4.48 29.04
CA LYS A 206 -2.53 -5.93 28.76
C LYS A 206 -1.06 -6.33 28.63
N ILE A 207 -0.23 -5.48 28.03
CA ILE A 207 1.23 -5.69 27.88
C ILE A 207 1.96 -5.60 29.24
N GLY A 208 1.39 -4.92 30.23
CA GLY A 208 2.02 -4.63 31.52
C GLY A 208 2.85 -3.34 31.48
N ALA A 209 2.51 -2.39 30.62
CA ALA A 209 3.05 -1.03 30.67
C ALA A 209 2.36 -0.22 31.77
N LYS A 210 3.08 0.69 32.42
CA LYS A 210 2.51 1.68 33.33
C LYS A 210 1.94 2.84 32.52
N VAL A 211 0.73 3.29 32.84
CA VAL A 211 0.00 4.22 31.97
C VAL A 211 -0.43 5.48 32.73
N VAL A 212 -0.18 6.65 32.15
CA VAL A 212 -0.79 7.91 32.58
C VAL A 212 -1.95 8.22 31.67
N LEU A 213 -3.15 8.34 32.24
CA LEU A 213 -4.39 8.63 31.53
C LEU A 213 -4.75 10.11 31.73
N SER A 214 -4.68 10.91 30.66
CA SER A 214 -5.05 12.32 30.70
C SER A 214 -6.19 12.67 29.75
N ALA A 215 -7.21 13.32 30.29
CA ALA A 215 -8.32 13.96 29.59
C ALA A 215 -9.05 14.90 30.56
N ARG A 216 -10.06 15.63 30.08
CA ARG A 216 -10.86 16.54 30.92
C ARG A 216 -11.83 15.81 31.87
N ARG A 217 -12.36 14.66 31.45
CA ARG A 217 -13.44 13.95 32.15
C ARG A 217 -12.86 12.91 33.11
N THR A 218 -12.75 13.26 34.38
CA THR A 218 -12.19 12.38 35.43
C THR A 218 -12.94 11.05 35.54
N GLU A 219 -14.27 11.07 35.53
CA GLU A 219 -15.09 9.86 35.67
C GLU A 219 -14.81 8.82 34.56
N GLU A 220 -14.64 9.29 33.32
CA GLU A 220 -14.28 8.42 32.20
C GLU A 220 -12.86 7.88 32.30
N LEU A 221 -11.92 8.68 32.81
CA LEU A 221 -10.55 8.21 33.05
C LEU A 221 -10.53 7.11 34.12
N GLU A 222 -11.34 7.26 35.18
CA GLU A 222 -11.49 6.23 36.21
C GLU A 222 -12.19 4.97 35.67
N ARG A 223 -13.17 5.10 34.77
CA ARG A 223 -13.74 3.95 34.05
C ARG A 223 -12.67 3.22 33.25
N VAL A 224 -11.90 3.94 32.43
CA VAL A 224 -10.81 3.36 31.62
C VAL A 224 -9.76 2.71 32.50
N LYS A 225 -9.40 3.32 33.63
CA LYS A 225 -8.49 2.73 34.63
C LYS A 225 -9.01 1.39 35.13
N LYS A 226 -10.27 1.31 35.56
CA LYS A 226 -10.89 0.07 36.04
C LYS A 226 -10.85 -1.03 34.98
N GLU A 227 -11.15 -0.70 33.73
CA GLU A 227 -11.10 -1.65 32.63
C GLU A 227 -9.67 -2.10 32.27
N CYS A 228 -8.68 -1.21 32.43
CA CYS A 228 -7.27 -1.58 32.27
C CYS A 228 -6.82 -2.54 33.37
N LEU A 229 -7.21 -2.29 34.62
CA LEU A 229 -6.87 -3.15 35.76
C LEU A 229 -7.55 -4.52 35.67
N SER A 230 -8.83 -4.57 35.27
CA SER A 230 -9.57 -5.84 35.17
C SER A 230 -9.03 -6.77 34.09
N ASN A 231 -8.38 -6.22 33.06
CA ASN A 231 -7.85 -6.96 31.91
C ASN A 231 -6.33 -7.10 31.91
N SER A 232 -5.65 -6.85 33.04
CA SER A 232 -4.19 -6.93 33.14
C SER A 232 -3.70 -7.43 34.51
N GLN A 233 -2.37 -7.56 34.64
CA GLN A 233 -1.70 -7.87 35.91
C GLN A 233 -1.21 -6.60 36.65
N LEU A 234 -1.63 -5.42 36.18
CA LEU A 234 -1.24 -4.15 36.76
C LEU A 234 -1.92 -3.91 38.11
N LYS A 235 -1.25 -3.13 38.97
CA LYS A 235 -1.81 -2.67 40.24
C LYS A 235 -2.31 -1.24 40.11
N GLU A 236 -3.10 -0.79 41.08
CA GLU A 236 -3.65 0.57 41.14
C GLU A 236 -2.60 1.67 40.91
N HIS A 237 -1.40 1.50 41.47
CA HIS A 237 -0.29 2.46 41.33
C HIS A 237 0.37 2.49 39.94
N ASP A 238 0.14 1.47 39.10
CA ASP A 238 0.71 1.40 37.75
C ASP A 238 -0.10 2.21 36.73
N ILE A 239 -1.29 2.69 37.12
CA ILE A 239 -2.15 3.54 36.29
C ILE A 239 -2.44 4.84 37.02
N LEU A 240 -1.92 5.95 36.49
CA LEU A 240 -2.15 7.29 37.03
C LEU A 240 -3.26 7.97 36.24
N VAL A 241 -4.35 8.32 36.91
CA VAL A 241 -5.38 9.21 36.36
C VAL A 241 -4.94 10.65 36.61
N LEU A 242 -4.75 11.40 35.54
CA LEU A 242 -4.27 12.78 35.57
C LEU A 242 -5.20 13.68 34.74
N PRO A 243 -6.28 14.19 35.34
CA PRO A 243 -7.20 15.10 34.66
C PRO A 243 -6.45 16.31 34.12
N LEU A 244 -6.62 16.59 32.84
CA LEU A 244 -5.90 17.66 32.14
C LEU A 244 -6.73 18.18 30.98
N ASP A 245 -6.95 19.49 30.96
CA ASP A 245 -7.33 20.20 29.75
C ASP A 245 -6.04 20.60 29.01
N VAL A 246 -5.80 19.93 27.87
CA VAL A 246 -4.59 20.14 27.06
C VAL A 246 -4.54 21.53 26.40
N THR A 247 -5.63 22.29 26.42
CA THR A 247 -5.62 23.68 25.93
C THR A 247 -5.03 24.66 26.95
N LYS A 248 -4.89 24.24 28.22
CA LYS A 248 -4.26 25.02 29.30
C LYS A 248 -2.75 24.78 29.30
N LEU A 249 -2.06 25.45 28.38
CA LEU A 249 -0.63 25.27 28.12
C LEU A 249 0.23 25.47 29.38
N GLU A 250 -0.18 26.39 30.25
CA GLU A 250 0.44 26.68 31.55
C GLU A 250 0.43 25.49 32.52
N ALA A 251 -0.51 24.55 32.36
CA ALA A 251 -0.62 23.37 33.21
C ALA A 251 0.29 22.21 32.78
N HIS A 252 0.88 22.26 31.58
CA HIS A 252 1.61 21.12 31.01
C HIS A 252 2.85 20.74 31.83
N GLU A 253 3.62 21.73 32.29
CA GLU A 253 4.81 21.50 33.11
C GLU A 253 4.41 20.86 34.45
N ALA A 254 3.41 21.41 35.15
CA ALA A 254 2.95 20.86 36.42
C ALA A 254 2.39 19.42 36.27
N ALA A 255 1.67 19.15 35.17
CA ALA A 255 1.20 17.81 34.85
C ALA A 255 2.37 16.85 34.62
N PHE A 256 3.39 17.26 33.88
CA PHE A 256 4.59 16.47 33.66
C PHE A 256 5.35 16.18 34.96
N GLN A 257 5.52 17.18 35.83
CA GLN A 257 6.15 16.99 37.15
C GLN A 257 5.36 16.01 38.03
N THR A 258 4.03 15.99 37.90
CA THR A 258 3.20 14.99 38.60
C THR A 258 3.50 13.57 38.12
N VAL A 259 3.67 13.37 36.81
CA VAL A 259 4.07 12.07 36.24
C VAL A 259 5.44 11.64 36.76
N LEU A 260 6.43 12.54 36.77
CA LEU A 260 7.76 12.24 37.28
C LEU A 260 7.75 11.94 38.78
N LYS A 261 6.96 12.68 39.58
CA LYS A 261 6.82 12.41 41.01
C LYS A 261 6.22 11.03 41.28
N HIS A 262 5.27 10.59 40.46
CA HIS A 262 4.57 9.31 40.64
C HIS A 262 5.42 8.11 40.18
N PHE A 263 6.05 8.18 39.01
CA PHE A 263 6.76 7.04 38.41
C PHE A 263 8.28 7.14 38.45
N GLY A 264 8.84 8.29 38.80
CA GLY A 264 10.28 8.58 38.74
C GLY A 264 10.83 8.78 37.32
N LYS A 265 10.05 8.45 36.29
CA LYS A 265 10.44 8.53 34.88
C LYS A 265 9.24 8.62 33.94
N LEU A 266 9.52 8.98 32.69
CA LEU A 266 8.63 8.82 31.55
C LEU A 266 9.41 8.14 30.42
N ASP A 267 8.83 7.16 29.74
CA ASP A 267 9.48 6.47 28.62
C ASP A 267 8.89 6.90 27.25
N ALA A 268 7.58 7.17 27.20
CA ALA A 268 6.92 7.61 25.98
C ALA A 268 5.76 8.59 26.23
N LEU A 269 5.60 9.57 25.34
CA LEU A 269 4.45 10.47 25.26
C LEU A 269 3.65 10.19 23.98
N LEU A 270 2.34 10.00 24.13
CA LEU A 270 1.38 9.93 23.03
C LEU A 270 0.37 11.08 23.12
N CYS A 271 0.53 12.07 22.26
CA CYS A 271 -0.43 13.15 22.09
C CYS A 271 -1.57 12.69 21.17
N ASN A 272 -2.64 12.17 21.77
CA ASN A 272 -3.82 11.71 21.06
C ASN A 272 -5.05 12.64 21.22
N ALA A 273 -5.06 13.51 22.23
CA ALA A 273 -6.14 14.49 22.38
C ALA A 273 -6.32 15.33 21.11
N GLY A 274 -7.57 15.49 20.68
CA GLY A 274 -7.92 16.31 19.55
C GLY A 274 -9.43 16.41 19.36
N GLN A 275 -9.85 17.34 18.52
CA GLN A 275 -11.25 17.58 18.22
C GLN A 275 -11.43 17.82 16.72
N PRO A 276 -12.43 17.18 16.10
CA PRO A 276 -12.79 17.47 14.71
C PRO A 276 -13.70 18.69 14.63
N GLN A 277 -13.83 19.19 13.40
CA GLN A 277 -14.72 20.29 13.05
C GLN A 277 -15.45 19.91 11.77
N ALA A 278 -16.75 20.25 11.65
CA ALA A 278 -17.51 20.16 10.41
C ALA A 278 -18.28 21.45 10.10
N GLY A 279 -18.04 22.01 8.92
CA GLY A 279 -18.72 23.19 8.42
C GLY A 279 -18.27 23.56 7.02
N LYS A 280 -19.12 24.27 6.27
CA LYS A 280 -18.73 24.78 4.95
C LYS A 280 -17.66 25.84 5.11
N PHE A 281 -16.61 25.77 4.29
CA PHE A 281 -15.42 26.63 4.35
C PHE A 281 -15.73 28.12 4.57
N THR A 282 -16.69 28.68 3.82
CA THR A 282 -17.05 30.10 3.85
C THR A 282 -17.88 30.51 5.06
N GLU A 283 -18.40 29.56 5.84
CA GLU A 283 -19.31 29.80 6.96
C GLU A 283 -18.64 29.58 8.33
N ILE A 284 -17.36 29.19 8.35
CA ILE A 284 -16.60 28.90 9.58
C ILE A 284 -16.16 30.20 10.25
N GLU A 285 -16.54 30.36 11.51
CA GLU A 285 -16.07 31.47 12.34
C GLU A 285 -14.59 31.32 12.70
N MET A 286 -13.83 32.41 12.61
CA MET A 286 -12.40 32.43 12.97
C MET A 286 -12.12 31.96 14.42
N GLN A 287 -13.09 32.06 15.32
CA GLN A 287 -12.96 31.52 16.68
C GLN A 287 -12.91 29.99 16.68
N VAL A 288 -13.65 29.33 15.79
CA VAL A 288 -13.58 27.88 15.57
C VAL A 288 -12.20 27.49 15.04
N ASP A 289 -11.66 28.23 14.06
CA ASP A 289 -10.29 28.00 13.58
C ASP A 289 -9.27 28.04 14.72
N LYS A 290 -9.29 29.11 15.52
CA LYS A 290 -8.38 29.27 16.67
C LYS A 290 -8.53 28.13 17.67
N HIS A 291 -9.76 27.80 18.06
CA HIS A 291 -10.05 26.71 18.99
C HIS A 291 -9.52 25.36 18.50
N ILE A 292 -9.72 25.05 17.22
CA ILE A 292 -9.22 23.82 16.60
C ILE A 292 -7.69 23.80 16.56
N PHE A 293 -7.02 24.92 16.32
CA PHE A 293 -5.57 25.02 16.40
C PHE A 293 -5.04 24.94 17.83
N ASP A 294 -5.71 25.55 18.81
CA ASP A 294 -5.33 25.49 20.23
C ASP A 294 -5.26 24.03 20.71
N ILE A 295 -6.28 23.23 20.39
CA ILE A 295 -6.33 21.83 20.82
C ILE A 295 -5.49 20.90 19.94
N ASN A 296 -5.53 21.02 18.61
CA ASN A 296 -4.88 20.04 17.72
C ASN A 296 -3.41 20.38 17.41
N VAL A 297 -2.97 21.62 17.65
CA VAL A 297 -1.61 22.08 17.32
C VAL A 297 -0.88 22.58 18.57
N PHE A 298 -1.32 23.67 19.18
CA PHE A 298 -0.54 24.33 20.23
C PHE A 298 -0.43 23.48 21.50
N ALA A 299 -1.51 22.81 21.89
CA ALA A 299 -1.49 21.82 22.96
C ALA A 299 -0.46 20.71 22.73
N VAL A 300 -0.47 20.12 21.53
CA VAL A 300 0.43 19.02 21.12
C VAL A 300 1.88 19.48 21.11
N VAL A 301 2.15 20.65 20.53
CA VAL A 301 3.49 21.24 20.45
C VAL A 301 4.02 21.58 21.84
N ASN A 302 3.23 22.24 22.69
CA ASN A 302 3.68 22.65 24.01
C ASN A 302 3.96 21.45 24.92
N MET A 303 3.06 20.46 24.96
CA MET A 303 3.26 19.23 25.74
C MET A 303 4.52 18.48 25.28
N SER A 304 4.71 18.38 23.95
CA SER A 304 5.88 17.73 23.39
C SER A 304 7.17 18.48 23.74
N ARG A 305 7.18 19.81 23.74
CA ARG A 305 8.36 20.60 24.16
C ARG A 305 8.76 20.31 25.61
N VAL A 306 7.79 20.24 26.52
CA VAL A 306 8.04 19.90 27.94
C VAL A 306 8.71 18.53 28.04
N VAL A 307 8.12 17.50 27.41
CA VAL A 307 8.63 16.13 27.51
C VAL A 307 9.94 15.91 26.74
N VAL A 308 10.11 16.53 25.56
CA VAL A 308 11.35 16.39 24.77
C VAL A 308 12.55 16.96 25.50
N LYS A 309 12.40 18.08 26.22
CA LYS A 309 13.50 18.63 27.05
C LYS A 309 14.00 17.58 28.05
N TYR A 310 13.09 16.90 28.73
CA TYR A 310 13.43 15.79 29.62
C TYR A 310 14.08 14.62 28.89
N PHE A 311 13.58 14.20 27.73
CA PHE A 311 14.19 13.09 26.97
C PHE A 311 15.61 13.42 26.47
N LEU A 312 15.88 14.68 26.14
CA LEU A 312 17.23 15.15 25.80
C LEU A 312 18.18 15.02 27.00
N GLU A 313 17.73 15.37 28.20
CA GLU A 313 18.51 15.24 29.43
C GLU A 313 18.71 13.78 29.86
N LYS A 314 17.71 12.92 29.68
CA LYS A 314 17.78 11.49 30.05
C LYS A 314 18.44 10.59 29.02
N GLY A 315 18.67 11.07 27.80
CA GLY A 315 19.35 10.31 26.74
C GLY A 315 18.45 9.36 25.94
N GLY A 316 17.15 9.63 25.89
CA GLY A 316 16.22 8.92 25.01
C GLY A 316 14.77 8.93 25.45
N GLY A 317 13.90 8.54 24.52
CA GLY A 317 12.46 8.44 24.72
C GLY A 317 11.70 8.31 23.41
N GLN A 318 10.37 8.30 23.48
CA GLN A 318 9.49 8.24 22.31
C GLN A 318 8.42 9.33 22.42
N VAL A 319 8.29 10.14 21.37
CA VAL A 319 7.16 11.08 21.21
C VAL A 319 6.34 10.64 20.00
N ALA A 320 5.05 10.47 20.22
CA ALA A 320 4.10 10.09 19.20
C ALA A 320 2.94 11.09 19.18
N VAL A 321 2.53 11.50 17.98
CA VAL A 321 1.40 12.41 17.80
C VAL A 321 0.37 11.81 16.85
N VAL A 322 -0.90 11.87 17.25
CA VAL A 322 -2.00 11.40 16.41
C VAL A 322 -2.49 12.55 15.54
N SER A 323 -2.06 12.50 14.28
CA SER A 323 -2.57 13.32 13.19
C SER A 323 -3.86 12.71 12.62
N SER A 324 -4.00 12.67 11.30
CA SER A 324 -5.08 12.04 10.56
C SER A 324 -4.66 11.89 9.10
N LEU A 325 -5.34 11.03 8.33
CA LEU A 325 -5.27 11.13 6.86
C LEU A 325 -5.74 12.49 6.34
N SER A 326 -6.57 13.23 7.08
CA SER A 326 -6.86 14.65 6.78
C SER A 326 -5.66 15.59 6.99
N GLY A 327 -4.55 15.10 7.57
CA GLY A 327 -3.25 15.77 7.58
C GLY A 327 -2.41 15.52 6.32
N LYS A 328 -2.95 14.74 5.37
CA LYS A 328 -2.29 14.37 4.11
C LYS A 328 -3.09 14.71 2.85
N MET A 329 -4.41 14.64 2.96
CA MET A 329 -5.33 14.96 1.88
C MET A 329 -6.49 15.79 2.44
N PRO A 330 -7.13 16.65 1.62
CA PRO A 330 -8.28 17.41 2.06
C PRO A 330 -9.52 16.53 2.21
N SER A 331 -10.35 16.86 3.21
CA SER A 331 -11.68 16.29 3.40
C SER A 331 -12.74 17.40 3.34
N PRO A 332 -13.86 17.23 2.64
CA PRO A 332 -14.94 18.22 2.64
C PRO A 332 -15.41 18.52 4.05
N LEU A 333 -15.79 19.78 4.29
CA LEU A 333 -16.31 20.29 5.56
C LEU A 333 -15.32 20.35 6.74
N LEU A 334 -14.08 19.85 6.60
CA LEU A 334 -13.14 19.73 7.72
C LEU A 334 -11.96 20.70 7.59
N ALA A 335 -12.15 21.93 7.08
CA ALA A 335 -11.01 22.77 6.67
C ALA A 335 -10.05 23.17 7.82
N PRO A 336 -10.49 23.72 8.97
CA PRO A 336 -9.62 24.01 10.10
C PRO A 336 -8.98 22.75 10.68
N TYR A 337 -9.74 21.65 10.73
CA TYR A 337 -9.24 20.35 11.18
C TYR A 337 -8.11 19.85 10.27
N THR A 338 -8.34 19.83 8.95
CA THR A 338 -7.36 19.48 7.91
C THR A 338 -6.11 20.34 8.04
N GLY A 339 -6.26 21.66 8.15
CA GLY A 339 -5.14 22.60 8.34
C GLY A 339 -4.35 22.31 9.62
N SER A 340 -5.04 22.11 10.74
CA SER A 340 -4.40 21.77 12.02
C SER A 340 -3.60 20.47 11.97
N LYS A 341 -4.14 19.45 11.28
CA LYS A 341 -3.49 18.13 11.14
C LYS A 341 -2.31 18.16 10.17
N HIS A 342 -2.30 19.03 9.16
CA HIS A 342 -1.12 19.30 8.34
C HIS A 342 -0.05 20.08 9.13
N ALA A 343 -0.44 21.06 9.96
CA ALA A 343 0.49 21.90 10.70
C ALA A 343 1.43 21.09 11.60
N ILE A 344 0.90 20.09 12.32
CA ILE A 344 1.73 19.24 13.18
C ILE A 344 2.75 18.40 12.39
N HIS A 345 2.55 18.11 11.10
CA HIS A 345 3.58 17.41 10.31
C HIS A 345 4.85 18.25 10.22
N GLY A 346 4.73 19.55 9.96
CA GLY A 346 5.87 20.48 9.91
C GLY A 346 6.65 20.55 11.22
N TYR A 347 5.94 20.69 12.35
CA TYR A 347 6.56 20.73 13.68
C TYR A 347 7.32 19.43 14.00
N PHE A 348 6.69 18.27 13.79
CA PHE A 348 7.26 16.99 14.23
C PHE A 348 8.29 16.43 13.23
N HIS A 349 8.24 16.83 11.96
CA HIS A 349 9.34 16.60 11.01
C HIS A 349 10.58 17.40 11.40
N THR A 350 10.41 18.66 11.78
CA THR A 350 11.51 19.51 12.27
C THR A 350 12.11 18.93 13.54
N LEU A 351 11.27 18.58 14.53
CA LEU A 351 11.73 17.94 15.77
C LEU A 351 12.55 16.67 15.47
N ARG A 352 12.08 15.81 14.57
CA ARG A 352 12.80 14.58 14.20
C ARG A 352 14.19 14.87 13.65
N MET A 353 14.34 15.92 12.84
CA MET A 353 15.63 16.34 12.31
C MET A 353 16.56 16.85 13.43
N GLU A 354 16.03 17.66 14.35
CA GLU A 354 16.80 18.22 15.48
C GLU A 354 17.20 17.17 16.54
N THR A 355 16.46 16.06 16.63
CA THR A 355 16.74 14.94 17.53
C THR A 355 17.45 13.77 16.86
N PHE A 356 17.87 13.92 15.60
CA PHE A 356 18.61 12.87 14.90
C PHE A 356 19.87 12.47 15.68
N GLY A 357 20.07 11.17 15.89
CA GLY A 357 21.17 10.63 16.69
C GLY A 357 21.00 10.72 18.22
N LYS A 358 19.94 11.34 18.74
CA LYS A 358 19.73 11.54 20.20
C LYS A 358 18.92 10.45 20.90
N ASN A 359 18.74 9.28 20.25
CA ASN A 359 17.91 8.17 20.75
C ASN A 359 16.46 8.56 21.13
N ILE A 360 15.91 9.60 20.49
CA ILE A 360 14.53 10.03 20.64
C ILE A 360 13.78 9.66 19.37
N GLY A 361 12.78 8.79 19.49
CA GLY A 361 11.89 8.47 18.37
C GLY A 361 10.75 9.49 18.27
N VAL A 362 10.40 9.86 17.03
CA VAL A 362 9.35 10.84 16.73
C VAL A 362 8.42 10.28 15.66
N SER A 363 7.22 9.88 16.07
CA SER A 363 6.23 9.21 15.21
C SER A 363 4.99 10.06 14.98
N ILE A 364 4.56 10.16 13.73
CA ILE A 364 3.29 10.81 13.34
C ILE A 364 2.33 9.71 12.87
N ILE A 365 1.26 9.50 13.62
CA ILE A 365 0.26 8.50 13.28
C ILE A 365 -0.89 9.19 12.56
N CYS A 366 -1.28 8.70 11.38
CA CYS A 366 -2.32 9.28 10.55
C CYS A 366 -3.48 8.29 10.38
N PRO A 367 -4.40 8.17 11.37
CA PRO A 367 -5.59 7.37 11.21
C PRO A 367 -6.52 7.97 10.14
N GLY A 368 -7.11 7.09 9.34
CA GLY A 368 -8.31 7.36 8.57
C GLY A 368 -9.55 7.27 9.46
N PRO A 369 -10.69 6.82 8.91
CA PRO A 369 -11.91 6.61 9.67
C PRO A 369 -11.74 5.46 10.68
N VAL A 370 -11.94 5.77 11.96
CA VAL A 370 -11.93 4.80 13.07
C VAL A 370 -13.25 4.92 13.81
N ASP A 371 -13.92 3.79 14.02
CA ASP A 371 -15.23 3.73 14.67
C ASP A 371 -15.14 4.16 16.14
N THR A 372 -15.39 5.44 16.39
CA THR A 372 -15.22 6.08 17.70
C THR A 372 -16.25 7.18 17.89
N PRO A 373 -16.53 7.59 19.15
CA PRO A 373 -17.43 8.71 19.43
C PRO A 373 -16.95 10.08 18.89
N ILE A 374 -15.79 10.15 18.23
CA ILE A 374 -15.28 11.40 17.63
C ILE A 374 -16.22 11.90 16.51
N PHE A 375 -16.94 11.01 15.84
CA PHE A 375 -17.90 11.35 14.80
C PHE A 375 -19.16 12.01 15.36
N GLU A 376 -19.48 11.82 16.64
CA GLU A 376 -20.68 12.38 17.27
C GLU A 376 -20.46 13.78 17.85
N LYS A 377 -19.20 14.22 17.97
CA LYS A 377 -18.80 15.42 18.74
C LYS A 377 -17.84 16.34 17.98
N ALA A 378 -18.21 16.74 16.76
CA ALA A 378 -17.47 17.73 16.00
C ALA A 378 -17.96 19.15 16.29
N VAL A 379 -17.04 20.11 16.39
CA VAL A 379 -17.41 21.54 16.41
C VAL A 379 -18.05 21.90 15.09
N THR A 380 -19.13 22.68 15.08
CA THR A 380 -19.74 23.13 13.81
C THR A 380 -18.91 24.24 13.15
N ASN A 381 -19.54 25.02 12.28
CA ASN A 381 -18.99 26.28 11.79
C ASN A 381 -19.11 27.44 12.79
N LYS A 382 -19.83 27.26 13.92
CA LYS A 382 -20.00 28.26 14.98
C LYS A 382 -19.42 27.79 16.31
N ALA A 383 -18.85 28.72 17.06
CA ALA A 383 -18.26 28.40 18.37
C ALA A 383 -19.33 27.89 19.36
N GLY A 384 -18.99 26.84 20.12
CA GLY A 384 -19.87 26.28 21.16
C GLY A 384 -20.96 25.33 20.66
N GLU A 385 -21.16 25.20 19.35
CA GLU A 385 -22.10 24.26 18.76
C GLU A 385 -21.40 22.95 18.36
N MET A 386 -22.11 21.83 18.48
CA MET A 386 -21.63 20.50 18.09
C MET A 386 -22.51 19.88 17.00
N ALA A 387 -21.92 19.06 16.15
CA ALA A 387 -22.56 18.31 15.09
C ALA A 387 -21.99 16.90 14.97
N THR A 388 -22.75 16.04 14.31
CA THR A 388 -22.30 14.71 13.89
C THR A 388 -21.63 14.82 12.52
N LEU A 389 -20.41 14.30 12.41
CA LEU A 389 -19.68 14.18 11.15
C LEU A 389 -20.40 13.20 10.20
N PRO A 390 -20.59 13.55 8.92
CA PRO A 390 -21.08 12.59 7.96
C PRO A 390 -20.00 11.53 7.71
N PHE A 391 -20.42 10.28 7.53
CA PHE A 391 -19.54 9.24 7.01
C PHE A 391 -20.19 8.53 5.82
N PRO A 392 -19.49 8.44 4.67
CA PRO A 392 -20.05 7.86 3.47
C PRO A 392 -20.51 6.41 3.67
N GLU A 393 -21.72 6.10 3.24
CA GLU A 393 -22.27 4.74 3.26
C GLU A 393 -21.39 3.78 2.43
N GLY A 394 -21.19 2.56 2.93
CA GLY A 394 -20.44 1.51 2.24
C GLY A 394 -18.91 1.56 2.42
N LEU A 395 -18.36 2.62 3.02
CA LEU A 395 -16.96 2.60 3.47
C LEU A 395 -16.83 1.87 4.80
N LYS A 396 -15.73 1.13 4.97
CA LYS A 396 -15.41 0.48 6.24
C LYS A 396 -14.63 1.45 7.13
N MET A 397 -14.96 1.46 8.41
CA MET A 397 -14.11 2.07 9.45
C MET A 397 -13.18 1.01 10.05
N MET A 398 -12.03 1.44 10.54
CA MET A 398 -11.18 0.59 11.38
C MET A 398 -11.75 0.54 12.80
N THR A 399 -11.60 -0.59 13.49
CA THR A 399 -11.93 -0.63 14.92
C THR A 399 -10.88 0.12 15.76
N PRO A 400 -11.26 0.67 16.92
CA PRO A 400 -10.30 1.32 17.83
C PRO A 400 -9.14 0.41 18.24
N GLU A 401 -9.40 -0.86 18.48
CA GLU A 401 -8.39 -1.84 18.91
C GLU A 401 -7.36 -2.08 17.81
N ARG A 402 -7.80 -2.20 16.55
CA ARG A 402 -6.88 -2.36 15.44
C ARG A 402 -6.03 -1.11 15.22
N CYS A 403 -6.63 0.08 15.37
CA CYS A 403 -5.92 1.34 15.30
C CYS A 403 -4.91 1.48 16.44
N ALA A 404 -5.27 1.06 17.65
CA ALA A 404 -4.42 1.05 18.82
C ALA A 404 -3.20 0.13 18.63
N TYR A 405 -3.42 -1.10 18.17
CA TYR A 405 -2.35 -2.05 17.86
C TYR A 405 -1.35 -1.48 16.85
N LEU A 406 -1.85 -0.92 15.74
CA LEU A 406 -0.99 -0.34 14.70
C LEU A 406 -0.26 0.93 15.19
N THR A 407 -0.88 1.71 16.06
CA THR A 407 -0.25 2.86 16.70
C THR A 407 0.90 2.42 17.61
N LEU A 408 0.69 1.41 18.45
CA LEU A 408 1.74 0.86 19.30
C LEU A 408 2.88 0.26 18.48
N LEU A 409 2.57 -0.49 17.42
CA LEU A 409 3.56 -1.03 16.49
C LEU A 409 4.41 0.07 15.84
N THR A 410 3.78 1.17 15.44
CA THR A 410 4.44 2.38 14.89
C THR A 410 5.46 2.93 15.89
N MET A 411 5.03 3.09 17.15
CA MET A 411 5.87 3.64 18.21
C MET A 411 7.01 2.68 18.59
N THR A 412 6.72 1.38 18.74
CA THR A 412 7.69 0.33 19.05
C THR A 412 8.82 0.27 18.04
N ASN A 413 8.50 0.37 16.75
CA ASN A 413 9.48 0.30 15.68
C ASN A 413 10.02 1.69 15.29
N ARG A 414 9.63 2.75 16.01
CA ARG A 414 10.01 4.15 15.78
C ARG A 414 9.81 4.57 14.32
N ILE A 415 8.73 4.10 13.71
CA ILE A 415 8.36 4.48 12.34
C ILE A 415 8.03 5.97 12.35
N SER A 416 8.62 6.73 11.42
CA SER A 416 8.49 8.18 11.37
C SER A 416 7.05 8.61 11.13
N GLU A 417 6.35 7.93 10.24
CA GLU A 417 4.98 8.22 9.86
C GLU A 417 4.24 6.94 9.46
N SER A 418 3.00 6.78 9.94
CA SER A 418 2.17 5.61 9.63
C SER A 418 0.76 6.02 9.26
N TRP A 419 0.21 5.42 8.20
CA TRP A 419 -1.16 5.69 7.73
C TRP A 419 -2.04 4.49 8.02
N LEU A 420 -3.14 4.68 8.75
CA LEU A 420 -3.95 3.58 9.27
C LEU A 420 -5.37 3.69 8.72
N ALA A 421 -5.73 2.91 7.71
CA ALA A 421 -7.08 2.88 7.17
C ALA A 421 -7.36 1.56 6.41
N PRO A 422 -8.60 1.07 6.38
CA PRO A 422 -8.96 -0.05 5.53
C PRO A 422 -8.98 0.35 4.05
N LEU A 423 -9.01 -0.65 3.17
CA LEU A 423 -9.26 -0.41 1.75
C LEU A 423 -10.64 0.22 1.50
N PRO A 424 -10.77 1.06 0.46
CA PRO A 424 -9.75 1.47 -0.53
C PRO A 424 -8.94 2.73 -0.14
N ILE A 425 -9.02 3.18 1.13
CA ILE A 425 -8.52 4.50 1.54
C ILE A 425 -7.00 4.61 1.41
N ILE A 426 -6.23 3.60 1.83
CA ILE A 426 -4.76 3.66 1.75
C ILE A 426 -4.23 3.82 0.32
N PRO A 427 -4.61 3.00 -0.67
CA PRO A 427 -4.22 3.24 -2.08
C PRO A 427 -4.63 4.61 -2.60
N PHE A 428 -5.83 5.09 -2.21
CA PHE A 428 -6.28 6.42 -2.58
C PHE A 428 -5.41 7.53 -1.97
N THR A 429 -4.92 7.35 -0.74
CA THR A 429 -3.94 8.25 -0.10
C THR A 429 -2.64 8.31 -0.89
N TYR A 430 -2.10 7.15 -1.27
CA TYR A 430 -0.88 7.10 -2.10
C TYR A 430 -1.08 7.82 -3.43
N MET A 431 -2.18 7.55 -4.13
CA MET A 431 -2.50 8.22 -5.39
C MET A 431 -2.65 9.74 -5.20
N SER A 432 -3.27 10.18 -4.10
CA SER A 432 -3.49 11.60 -3.82
C SER A 432 -2.21 12.39 -3.57
N ILE A 433 -1.23 11.77 -2.89
CA ILE A 433 0.04 12.43 -2.55
C ILE A 433 1.05 12.36 -3.71
N TYR A 434 1.23 11.18 -4.30
CA TYR A 434 2.31 10.95 -5.26
C TYR A 434 1.89 11.14 -6.72
N CYS A 435 0.57 11.09 -7.01
CA CYS A 435 0.02 11.27 -8.36
C CYS A 435 -1.13 12.29 -8.36
N PRO A 436 -0.90 13.54 -7.92
CA PRO A 436 -1.98 14.52 -7.71
C PRO A 436 -2.78 14.86 -8.98
N GLY A 437 -2.15 14.81 -10.16
CA GLY A 437 -2.88 14.99 -11.43
C GLY A 437 -3.89 13.87 -11.70
N LEU A 438 -3.51 12.62 -11.41
CA LEU A 438 -4.38 11.46 -11.58
C LEU A 438 -5.50 11.44 -10.52
N SER A 439 -5.17 11.77 -9.27
CA SER A 439 -6.18 11.88 -8.21
C SER A 439 -7.18 13.00 -8.51
N TYR A 440 -6.73 14.14 -9.04
CA TYR A 440 -7.62 15.22 -9.46
C TYR A 440 -8.55 14.79 -10.59
N LEU A 441 -8.04 14.09 -11.61
CA LEU A 441 -8.88 13.50 -12.67
C LEU A 441 -9.92 12.54 -12.09
N PHE A 442 -9.50 11.64 -11.19
CA PHE A 442 -10.41 10.73 -10.50
C PHE A 442 -11.50 11.46 -9.72
N LEU A 443 -11.15 12.52 -8.98
CA LEU A 443 -12.08 13.36 -8.24
C LEU A 443 -13.04 14.13 -9.18
N LYS A 444 -12.59 14.54 -10.36
CA LYS A 444 -13.46 15.19 -11.35
C LYS A 444 -14.56 14.26 -11.86
N PHE A 445 -14.25 12.99 -12.10
CA PHE A 445 -15.23 12.02 -12.60
C PHE A 445 -16.08 11.37 -11.50
N PHE A 446 -15.49 11.04 -10.35
CA PHE A 446 -16.15 10.28 -9.28
C PHE A 446 -16.32 11.08 -7.99
N GLY A 447 -15.45 12.06 -7.74
CA GLY A 447 -15.43 12.86 -6.51
C GLY A 447 -16.59 13.83 -6.38
N HIS A 448 -17.16 14.39 -7.46
CA HIS A 448 -18.30 15.30 -7.34
C HIS A 448 -19.53 14.62 -6.70
N LYS A 449 -19.79 13.34 -7.03
CA LYS A 449 -20.86 12.57 -6.38
C LYS A 449 -20.56 12.34 -4.90
N PHE A 450 -19.32 11.97 -4.57
CA PHE A 450 -18.87 11.73 -3.20
C PHE A 450 -18.93 12.99 -2.31
N VAL A 451 -18.44 14.13 -2.82
CA VAL A 451 -18.48 15.42 -2.12
C VAL A 451 -19.92 15.84 -1.91
N LYS A 452 -20.76 15.76 -2.95
CA LYS A 452 -22.19 16.09 -2.85
C LYS A 452 -22.89 15.19 -1.83
N GLN A 453 -22.68 13.88 -1.87
CA GLN A 453 -23.22 12.93 -0.89
C GLN A 453 -22.81 13.29 0.54
N SER A 454 -21.54 13.64 0.76
CA SER A 454 -21.04 14.01 2.09
C SER A 454 -21.70 15.31 2.60
N MET A 455 -21.88 16.30 1.72
CA MET A 455 -22.56 17.55 2.05
C MET A 455 -24.06 17.34 2.31
N ASP A 456 -24.73 16.57 1.46
CA ASP A 456 -26.16 16.26 1.61
C ASP A 456 -26.42 15.47 2.89
N GLN A 457 -25.54 14.50 3.22
CA GLN A 457 -25.61 13.73 4.46
C GLN A 457 -25.38 14.62 5.68
N PHE A 458 -24.40 15.53 5.66
CA PHE A 458 -24.18 16.47 6.75
C PHE A 458 -25.43 17.33 7.03
N VAL A 459 -26.05 17.86 5.98
CA VAL A 459 -27.30 18.63 6.10
C VAL A 459 -28.43 17.76 6.64
N LYS A 460 -28.57 16.52 6.17
CA LYS A 460 -29.61 15.59 6.63
C LYS A 460 -29.43 15.23 8.11
N THR A 461 -28.20 14.93 8.54
CA THR A 461 -27.89 14.50 9.91
C THR A 461 -28.00 15.63 10.93
N ASN A 462 -27.75 16.88 10.51
CA ASN A 462 -27.69 18.04 11.42
C ASN A 462 -28.80 19.07 11.17
N LYS A 463 -29.85 18.73 10.40
CA LYS A 463 -31.10 19.49 10.40
C LYS A 463 -31.72 19.37 11.78
N LYS A 464 -31.80 20.49 12.51
CA LYS A 464 -32.69 20.61 13.66
C LYS A 464 -34.13 20.65 13.13
N ASP A 465 -35.03 19.89 13.75
CA ASP A 465 -36.47 20.09 13.62
C ASP A 465 -36.86 21.52 14.05
#